data_AF-A0AAW6U4E4-F1
#
_entry.id   AF-A0AAW6U4E4-F1
#
_cell.length_a   1.000
_cell.length_b   1.000
_cell.length_c   1.000
_cell.angle_alpha   90.00
_cell.angle_beta   90.00
_cell.angle_gamma   90.00
#
_symmetry.space_group_name_H-M   'P 1'
#
loop_
_entity.id
_entity.type
_entity.pdbx_description
1 polymer ?
#
loop_
_entity_poly.entity_id
_entity_poly.type
_entity_poly.pdbx_seq_one_letter_code
_entity_poly.pdbx_strand_id
1 'polypeptide(L)'
;MIQDLEQIDYRCGMLEAGIQPDDLQVKTWPGEKIPVDVRKAVIEENLLNLGGVYGDEGAGDPIEYDYLKLILTDDTVEITVFNRGIMLLMSDDERIRRIHRVLCKLMNDGEG
;
A
#
# COMPACT_ATOMS: atom_id res chain seq x y z
N MET A 1 -22.95 8.94 4.85
CA MET A 1 -22.76 7.61 4.25
C MET A 1 -21.44 7.11 4.80
N ILE A 2 -21.46 6.00 5.53
CA ILE A 2 -20.22 5.39 6.04
C ILE A 2 -19.72 4.53 4.88
N GLN A 3 -18.56 4.85 4.33
CA GLN A 3 -17.91 3.99 3.34
C GLN A 3 -17.26 2.82 4.07
N ASP A 4 -17.79 1.62 3.88
CA ASP A 4 -17.20 0.43 4.46
C ASP A 4 -16.05 -0.06 3.57
N LEU A 5 -14.94 -0.45 4.21
CA LEU A 5 -13.81 -1.07 3.51
C LEU A 5 -14.13 -2.54 3.23
N GLU A 6 -14.42 -2.81 1.95
CA GLU A 6 -14.91 -4.08 1.42
C GLU A 6 -13.79 -5.00 0.96
N GLN A 7 -12.66 -4.46 0.50
CA GLN A 7 -11.50 -5.26 0.11
C GLN A 7 -10.22 -4.43 0.15
N ILE A 8 -9.10 -5.09 0.43
CA ILE A 8 -7.74 -4.58 0.23
C ILE A 8 -7.04 -5.48 -0.79
N ASP A 9 -6.50 -4.88 -1.84
CA ASP A 9 -5.51 -5.52 -2.71
C ASP A 9 -4.16 -4.86 -2.48
N TYR A 10 -3.12 -5.66 -2.29
CA TYR A 10 -1.76 -5.17 -2.10
C TYR A 10 -0.79 -5.96 -2.98
N ARG A 11 0.02 -5.24 -3.74
CA ARG A 11 1.15 -5.77 -4.50
C ARG A 11 2.41 -5.09 -4.01
N CYS A 12 3.46 -5.86 -3.77
CA CYS A 12 4.77 -5.30 -3.45
C CYS A 12 5.88 -6.17 -4.02
N GLY A 13 6.97 -5.55 -4.44
CA GLY A 13 8.14 -6.26 -4.94
C GLY A 13 9.19 -5.35 -5.54
N MET A 14 10.30 -5.93 -5.96
CA MET A 14 11.33 -5.24 -6.73
C MET A 14 11.04 -5.40 -8.22
N LEU A 15 11.02 -4.29 -8.96
CA LEU A 15 10.88 -4.29 -10.41
C LEU A 15 12.26 -4.50 -11.04
N GLU A 16 12.68 -5.76 -11.11
CA GLU A 16 13.89 -6.17 -11.82
C GLU A 16 13.73 -6.02 -13.34
N ALA A 17 14.84 -6.11 -14.09
CA ALA A 17 14.83 -5.95 -15.53
C ALA A 17 13.82 -6.90 -16.21
N GLY A 18 12.81 -6.30 -16.85
CA GLY A 18 11.76 -7.04 -17.58
C GLY A 18 10.53 -7.42 -16.74
N ILE A 19 10.51 -7.12 -15.44
CA ILE A 19 9.34 -7.27 -14.57
C ILE A 19 8.51 -6.00 -14.61
N GLN A 20 7.23 -6.13 -14.93
CA GLN A 20 6.26 -5.04 -14.87
C GLN A 20 5.48 -5.09 -13.54
N PRO A 21 4.90 -3.96 -13.09
CA PRO A 21 4.07 -3.93 -11.88
C PRO A 21 2.94 -4.97 -11.84
N ASP A 22 2.37 -5.31 -13.01
CA ASP A 22 1.30 -6.30 -13.12
C ASP A 22 1.78 -7.75 -13.06
N ASP A 23 3.10 -7.99 -13.19
CA ASP A 23 3.70 -9.31 -12.99
C ASP A 23 3.86 -9.65 -11.49
N LEU A 24 3.75 -8.65 -10.60
CA LEU A 24 3.82 -8.85 -9.16
C LEU A 24 2.54 -9.52 -8.63
N GLN A 25 2.72 -10.48 -7.71
CA GLN A 25 1.59 -11.14 -7.07
C GLN A 25 0.77 -10.16 -6.22
N VAL A 26 -0.55 -10.26 -6.36
CA VAL A 26 -1.50 -9.53 -5.52
C VAL A 26 -1.94 -10.39 -4.35
N LYS A 27 -1.82 -9.83 -3.15
CA LYS A 27 -2.48 -10.34 -1.94
C LYS A 27 -3.81 -9.60 -1.79
N THR A 28 -4.88 -10.36 -1.62
CA THR A 28 -6.25 -9.85 -1.53
C THR A 28 -6.89 -10.26 -0.20
N TRP A 29 -7.38 -9.28 0.54
CA TRP A 29 -8.18 -9.48 1.75
C TRP A 29 -9.59 -8.93 1.51
N PRO A 30 -10.60 -9.80 1.29
CA PRO A 30 -11.99 -9.36 1.31
C PRO A 30 -12.38 -8.91 2.73
N GLY A 31 -13.42 -8.09 2.85
CA GLY A 31 -13.74 -7.30 4.04
C GLY A 31 -13.69 -8.06 5.36
N GLU A 32 -14.28 -9.27 5.38
CA GLU A 32 -14.32 -10.14 6.56
C GLU A 32 -12.95 -10.74 6.95
N LYS A 33 -12.02 -10.82 5.99
CA LYS A 33 -10.65 -11.32 6.16
C LYS A 33 -9.64 -10.19 6.37
N ILE A 34 -10.06 -8.92 6.32
CA ILE A 34 -9.18 -7.81 6.67
C ILE A 34 -8.92 -7.85 8.18
N PRO A 35 -7.66 -7.94 8.61
CA PRO A 35 -7.32 -7.97 10.03
C PRO A 35 -7.82 -6.70 10.73
N VAL A 36 -8.31 -6.85 11.97
CA VAL A 36 -8.92 -5.73 12.72
C VAL A 36 -7.93 -4.58 12.92
N ASP A 37 -6.66 -4.90 13.17
CA ASP A 37 -5.63 -3.89 13.38
C ASP A 37 -5.20 -3.21 12.07
N VAL A 38 -5.19 -3.92 10.94
CA VAL A 38 -5.03 -3.33 9.59
C VAL A 38 -6.18 -2.37 9.29
N ARG A 39 -7.43 -2.81 9.47
CA ARG A 39 -8.61 -1.97 9.26
C ARG A 39 -8.56 -0.69 10.09
N LYS A 40 -8.20 -0.84 11.37
CA LYS A 40 -8.02 0.29 12.29
C LYS A 40 -6.92 1.24 11.80
N ALA A 41 -5.77 0.70 11.39
CA ALA A 41 -4.66 1.49 10.89
C ALA A 41 -5.01 2.26 9.61
N VAL A 42 -5.75 1.66 8.66
CA VAL A 42 -6.23 2.36 7.45
C VAL A 42 -7.02 3.63 7.81
N ILE A 43 -7.87 3.56 8.83
CA ILE A 43 -8.71 4.68 9.29
C ILE A 43 -7.86 5.71 10.06
N GLU A 44 -7.08 5.29 11.05
CA GLU A 44 -6.26 6.18 11.89
C GLU A 44 -5.18 6.91 11.07
N GLU A 45 -4.60 6.20 10.10
CA GLU A 45 -3.62 6.75 9.16
C GLU A 45 -4.26 7.44 7.96
N ASN A 46 -5.59 7.56 7.91
CA ASN A 46 -6.36 8.30 6.90
C ASN A 46 -6.03 7.90 5.45
N LEU A 47 -5.71 6.62 5.20
CA LEU A 47 -5.31 6.17 3.86
C LEU A 47 -6.42 6.33 2.82
N LEU A 48 -7.68 6.35 3.25
CA LEU A 48 -8.83 6.59 2.37
C LEU A 48 -8.78 7.96 1.66
N ASN A 49 -7.97 8.90 2.16
CA ASN A 49 -7.77 10.21 1.57
C ASN A 49 -6.35 10.40 1.00
N LEU A 50 -5.57 9.33 0.88
CA LEU A 50 -4.19 9.35 0.39
C LEU A 50 -4.05 8.68 -0.99
N GLY A 51 -5.11 8.67 -1.80
CA GLY A 51 -5.01 8.21 -3.18
C GLY A 51 -3.96 9.02 -3.96
N GLY A 52 -3.09 8.33 -4.70
CA GLY A 52 -2.04 8.97 -5.49
C GLY A 52 -0.77 8.15 -5.64
N VAL A 53 0.24 8.79 -6.24
CA VAL A 53 1.57 8.22 -6.47
C VAL A 53 2.58 8.95 -5.59
N TYR A 54 3.41 8.19 -4.89
CA TYR A 54 4.38 8.68 -3.91
C TYR A 54 5.77 8.09 -4.15
N GLY A 55 6.76 8.77 -3.58
CA GLY A 55 8.16 8.41 -3.73
C GLY A 55 8.75 8.82 -5.07
N ASP A 56 9.89 8.21 -5.40
CA ASP A 56 10.68 8.56 -6.58
C ASP A 56 11.10 7.29 -7.30
N GLU A 57 10.59 7.08 -8.52
CA GLU A 57 10.90 5.95 -9.38
C GLU A 57 12.40 5.89 -9.76
N GLY A 58 13.10 7.04 -9.78
CA GLY A 58 14.52 7.13 -10.14
C GLY A 58 15.50 6.97 -8.99
N ALA A 59 15.03 6.80 -7.75
CA ALA A 59 15.89 6.80 -6.57
C ALA A 59 16.66 5.47 -6.33
N GLY A 60 16.29 4.39 -7.01
CA GLY A 60 16.87 3.06 -6.81
C GLY A 60 16.76 2.15 -8.04
N ASP A 61 17.68 1.19 -8.13
CA ASP A 61 17.70 0.14 -9.15
C ASP A 61 18.12 -1.20 -8.47
N PRO A 62 17.26 -2.23 -8.44
CA PRO A 62 15.89 -2.25 -8.97
C PRO A 62 14.94 -1.34 -8.17
N ILE A 63 13.84 -0.95 -8.81
CA ILE A 63 12.84 -0.07 -8.21
C ILE A 63 12.00 -0.87 -7.19
N GLU A 64 11.95 -0.43 -5.93
CA GLU A 64 10.96 -0.96 -4.98
C GLU A 64 9.59 -0.40 -5.36
N TYR A 65 8.61 -1.28 -5.53
CA TYR A 65 7.24 -0.93 -5.89
C TYR A 65 6.26 -1.47 -4.85
N ASP A 66 5.40 -0.58 -4.36
CA ASP A 66 4.22 -0.92 -3.56
C ASP A 66 2.98 -0.36 -4.25
N TYR A 67 1.93 -1.17 -4.35
CA TYR A 67 0.62 -0.74 -4.81
C TYR A 67 -0.47 -1.26 -3.89
N LEU A 68 -1.23 -0.35 -3.32
CA LEU A 68 -2.34 -0.62 -2.42
C LEU A 68 -3.63 -0.09 -3.04
N LYS A 69 -4.64 -0.95 -3.12
CA LYS A 69 -5.98 -0.60 -3.58
C LYS A 69 -6.99 -0.92 -2.48
N LEU A 70 -7.68 0.11 -2.02
CA LEU A 70 -8.70 0.04 -0.99
C LEU A 70 -10.07 0.18 -1.66
N ILE A 71 -10.83 -0.90 -1.70
CA ILE A 71 -12.15 -0.94 -2.31
C ILE A 71 -13.17 -0.66 -1.22
N LEU A 72 -13.91 0.42 -1.40
CA LEU A 72 -14.99 0.86 -0.54
C LEU A 72 -16.33 0.57 -1.24
N THR A 73 -17.43 0.62 -0.48
CA THR A 73 -18.78 0.38 -1.02
C THR A 73 -19.13 1.24 -2.25
N ASP A 74 -18.67 2.50 -2.29
CA ASP A 74 -19.00 3.44 -3.36
C ASP A 74 -17.77 4.06 -4.06
N ASP A 75 -16.56 3.64 -3.68
CA ASP A 75 -15.32 4.28 -4.15
C ASP A 75 -14.12 3.33 -4.13
N THR A 76 -13.02 3.73 -4.76
CA THR A 76 -11.75 3.00 -4.75
C THR A 76 -10.61 3.99 -4.58
N VAL A 77 -9.75 3.72 -3.60
CA VAL A 77 -8.55 4.51 -3.34
C VAL A 77 -7.34 3.70 -3.72
N GLU A 78 -6.55 4.23 -4.67
CA GLU A 78 -5.34 3.58 -5.17
C GLU A 78 -4.10 4.39 -4.75
N ILE A 79 -3.12 3.71 -4.16
CA ILE A 79 -1.89 4.28 -3.64
C ILE A 79 -0.71 3.52 -4.23
N THR A 80 0.13 4.21 -4.98
CA THR A 80 1.41 3.68 -5.48
C THR A 80 2.56 4.34 -4.72
N VAL A 81 3.54 3.55 -4.29
CA VAL A 81 4.77 4.06 -3.68
C VAL A 81 5.97 3.45 -4.39
N PHE A 82 6.89 4.30 -4.82
CA PHE A 82 8.19 3.91 -5.37
C PHE A 82 9.30 4.13 -4.36
N ASN A 83 10.24 3.19 -4.28
CA ASN A 83 11.45 3.30 -3.47
C ASN A 83 11.16 3.70 -2.01
N ARG A 84 10.09 3.14 -1.44
CA ARG A 84 9.55 3.47 -0.12
C ARG A 84 10.63 3.46 0.96
N GLY A 85 11.51 2.46 0.99
CA GLY A 85 12.63 2.38 1.94
C GLY A 85 13.57 3.57 1.84
N ILE A 86 13.96 3.96 0.62
CA ILE A 86 14.81 5.14 0.38
C ILE A 86 14.07 6.41 0.82
N MET A 87 12.78 6.52 0.48
CA MET A 87 11.96 7.68 0.84
C MET A 87 11.81 7.83 2.35
N LEU A 88 11.65 6.73 3.10
CA LEU A 88 11.58 6.78 4.56
C LEU A 88 12.88 7.26 5.22
N LEU A 89 14.03 7.01 4.57
CA LEU A 89 15.34 7.46 5.05
C LEU A 89 15.64 8.92 4.65
N MET A 90 15.28 9.30 3.43
CA MET A 90 15.73 10.54 2.81
C MET A 90 14.68 11.66 2.85
N SER A 91 13.41 11.34 3.12
CA SER A 91 12.29 12.28 3.12
C SER A 91 11.62 12.37 4.48
N ASP A 92 11.10 13.57 4.78
CA ASP A 92 10.23 13.83 5.93
C ASP A 92 8.73 13.77 5.56
N ASP A 93 8.40 13.14 4.42
CA ASP A 93 7.02 13.02 3.96
C ASP A 93 6.20 12.11 4.87
N GLU A 94 5.40 12.73 5.74
CA GLU A 94 4.54 12.00 6.66
C GLU A 94 3.55 11.10 5.92
N ARG A 95 3.13 11.41 4.70
CA ARG A 95 2.21 10.54 3.94
C ARG A 95 2.84 9.18 3.68
N ILE A 96 4.13 9.16 3.34
CA ILE A 96 4.89 7.91 3.13
C ILE A 96 5.01 7.13 4.44
N ARG A 97 5.19 7.80 5.59
CA ARG A 97 5.22 7.13 6.90
C ARG A 97 3.88 6.53 7.29
N ARG A 98 2.78 7.24 7.05
CA ARG A 98 1.41 6.76 7.27
C ARG A 98 1.11 5.53 6.43
N ILE A 99 1.43 5.58 5.14
CA ILE A 99 1.30 4.45 4.23
C ILE A 99 2.14 3.28 4.73
N HIS A 100 3.43 3.52 5.04
CA HIS A 100 4.33 2.48 5.54
C HIS A 100 3.82 1.78 6.80
N ARG A 101 3.26 2.50 7.78
CA ARG A 101 2.69 1.91 9.00
C ARG A 101 1.57 0.91 8.71
N VAL A 102 0.74 1.16 7.69
CA VAL A 102 -0.30 0.21 7.26
C VAL A 102 0.30 -0.95 6.47
N LEU A 103 1.21 -0.68 5.53
CA LEU A 103 1.82 -1.72 4.70
C LEU A 103 2.61 -2.74 5.53
N CYS A 104 3.30 -2.31 6.60
CA CYS A 104 3.97 -3.21 7.54
C CYS A 104 3.00 -4.21 8.20
N LYS A 105 1.76 -3.78 8.49
CA LYS A 105 0.75 -4.68 9.06
C LYS A 105 0.26 -5.71 8.04
N LEU A 106 0.02 -5.27 6.80
CA LEU A 106 -0.37 -6.16 5.70
C LEU A 106 0.70 -7.21 5.37
N MET A 107 2.00 -6.85 5.49
CA MET A 107 3.10 -7.79 5.27
C MET A 107 3.16 -8.86 6.38
N ASN A 108 2.96 -8.47 7.65
CA ASN A 108 3.02 -9.38 8.78
C ASN A 108 1.84 -10.38 8.82
N ASP A 109 0.67 -10.01 8.30
CA ASP A 109 -0.49 -10.90 8.22
C ASP A 109 -0.42 -11.92 7.08
N GLY A 110 0.61 -11.84 6.23
CA GLY A 110 0.88 -12.78 5.14
C GLY A 110 1.81 -13.95 5.50
N GLU A 111 2.27 -14.04 6.75
CA GLU A 111 3.09 -15.15 7.27
C GLU A 111 2.27 -15.95 8.29
N GLY A 112 1.42 -16.84 7.78
CA GLY A 112 0.66 -17.83 8.55
C GLY A 112 0.69 -19.19 7.88
#